data_AF-A0A847M863-F1
#
_entry.id   AF-A0A847M863-F1
#
_cell.length_a   1.000
_cell.length_b   1.000
_cell.length_c   1.000
_cell.angle_alpha   90.00
_cell.angle_beta   90.00
_cell.angle_gamma   90.00
#
_symmetry.space_group_name_H-M   'P 1'
#
loop_
_entity.id
_entity.type
_entity.pdbx_description
1 polymer ?
#
loop_
_entity_poly.entity_id
_entity_poly.type
_entity_poly.pdbx_seq_one_letter_code
_entity_poly.pdbx_strand_id
1 'polypeptide(L)'
;MRIAYLDVFFGISGDMTLGALVDAGVEPERLVAELSKLKVGGWQLQFEPVIVHALGATRATVTRPHQHHHDAGHHHDGDHQHHDIDDHHHDESHHHDVDHHHHDQRRHPHDDHQHQHSVDDDHHEHDSENHHSHADTHNHNHNHNHNHNHNHNHNHNHNHNHNHNHNHDHDHNGEGFHHHHEHGMTPGELVQIIRASDLEESVKSRSVAVIDRLAQVEARAHRVSVDEVHFHELGGLDTIIDVVGAVVGLDLLGVEELYCSPIPVGHGFVDTAHGRLPVPVPAVVGLLEGLPTVPLQVEGETVTPTGAAIAAVLATGFGPMPAMTVTSSGFGAGQKDFPEGANLLRIIVGDKVETQQHAADIQGDRQVLLEANIDDMSPELHGAAMEAVFCAGAVDCWFTPIFMKKNRPAVKLSALAPPQTADTVADAILRNTTSFGIRRTVVGRHCLKREIVQVQTAYGQVSVKLGTRDGELLTAAPEFDDCRRIAQQHQVSVREVYQAAQAEASRLTVPD
;
A
#
# COMPACT_ATOMS: atom_id res chain seq x y z
N MET A 1 -7.51 22.32 -14.40
CA MET A 1 -6.31 21.51 -14.09
C MET A 1 -6.52 20.09 -14.59
N ARG A 2 -5.60 19.57 -15.39
CA ARG A 2 -5.62 18.20 -15.93
C ARG A 2 -4.80 17.27 -15.04
N ILE A 3 -5.34 16.09 -14.78
CA ILE A 3 -4.75 15.12 -13.87
C ILE A 3 -4.79 13.71 -14.45
N ALA A 4 -3.95 12.83 -13.91
CA ALA A 4 -4.01 11.41 -14.16
C ALA A 4 -4.11 10.62 -12.86
N TYR A 5 -4.71 9.44 -12.94
CA TYR A 5 -4.75 8.44 -11.88
C TYR A 5 -4.13 7.14 -12.39
N LEU A 6 -3.02 6.72 -11.77
CA LEU A 6 -2.43 5.40 -11.94
C LEU A 6 -3.16 4.43 -11.02
N ASP A 7 -3.99 3.59 -11.62
CA ASP A 7 -4.56 2.43 -10.98
C ASP A 7 -3.62 1.25 -11.18
N VAL A 8 -2.66 1.12 -10.27
CA VAL A 8 -1.59 0.10 -10.28
C VAL A 8 -2.10 -1.28 -9.86
N PHE A 9 -3.36 -1.62 -10.13
CA PHE A 9 -4.15 -2.67 -9.44
C PHE A 9 -3.53 -4.08 -9.41
N PHE A 10 -2.68 -4.44 -10.37
CA PHE A 10 -1.88 -5.67 -10.34
C PHE A 10 -0.41 -5.40 -10.01
N GLY A 11 0.14 -4.27 -10.47
CA GLY A 11 1.55 -3.98 -10.36
C GLY A 11 1.95 -2.66 -11.03
N ILE A 12 3.26 -2.36 -10.99
CA ILE A 12 3.86 -1.24 -11.74
C ILE A 12 5.33 -1.50 -12.07
N SER A 13 5.69 -1.19 -13.31
CA SER A 13 7.06 -1.14 -13.85
C SER A 13 7.19 0.06 -14.81
N GLY A 14 8.41 0.32 -15.27
CA GLY A 14 8.66 1.41 -16.23
C GLY A 14 8.02 1.16 -17.60
N ASP A 15 8.27 -0.02 -18.19
CA ASP A 15 7.64 -0.45 -19.45
C ASP A 15 6.10 -0.48 -19.40
N MET A 16 5.50 -0.95 -18.29
CA MET A 16 4.05 -0.83 -18.07
C MET A 16 3.60 0.63 -18.02
N THR A 17 4.40 1.54 -17.45
CA THR A 17 4.10 2.97 -17.44
C THR A 17 4.15 3.57 -18.85
N LEU A 18 5.20 3.25 -19.63
CA LEU A 18 5.32 3.68 -21.03
C LEU A 18 4.14 3.17 -21.89
N GLY A 19 3.79 1.88 -21.74
CA GLY A 19 2.66 1.27 -22.44
C GLY A 19 1.34 1.95 -22.10
N ALA A 20 1.05 2.17 -20.81
CA ALA A 20 -0.19 2.83 -20.37
C ALA A 20 -0.30 4.27 -20.88
N LEU A 21 0.80 5.02 -20.96
CA LEU A 21 0.84 6.39 -21.48
C LEU A 21 0.54 6.44 -22.98
N VAL A 22 1.10 5.54 -23.79
CA VAL A 22 0.78 5.41 -25.22
C VAL A 22 -0.68 5.00 -25.43
N ASP A 23 -1.14 3.98 -24.72
CA ASP A 23 -2.52 3.46 -24.80
C ASP A 23 -3.57 4.54 -24.42
N ALA A 24 -3.20 5.48 -23.53
CA ALA A 24 -4.02 6.62 -23.13
C ALA A 24 -3.99 7.82 -24.10
N GLY A 25 -3.17 7.78 -25.15
CA GLY A 25 -3.15 8.77 -26.23
C GLY A 25 -1.81 9.47 -26.51
N VAL A 26 -0.68 9.04 -25.95
CA VAL A 26 0.64 9.55 -26.35
C VAL A 26 1.05 8.95 -27.70
N GLU A 27 1.34 9.80 -28.68
CA GLU A 27 1.88 9.39 -29.99
C GLU A 27 3.29 8.74 -29.82
N PRO A 28 3.50 7.45 -30.19
CA PRO A 28 4.77 6.76 -30.00
C PRO A 28 5.96 7.48 -30.63
N GLU A 29 5.80 7.97 -31.86
CA GLU A 29 6.84 8.68 -32.61
C GLU A 29 7.26 9.97 -31.90
N ARG A 30 6.32 10.63 -31.21
CA ARG A 30 6.57 11.87 -30.47
C ARG A 30 7.28 11.60 -29.15
N LEU A 31 6.90 10.54 -28.43
CA LEU A 31 7.60 10.07 -27.25
C LEU A 31 9.06 9.68 -27.58
N VAL A 32 9.28 8.96 -28.67
CA VAL A 32 10.63 8.60 -29.16
C VAL A 32 11.42 9.83 -29.63
N ALA A 33 10.78 10.82 -30.28
CA ALA A 33 11.43 12.06 -30.68
C ALA A 33 11.85 12.94 -29.49
N GLU A 34 11.06 12.98 -28.42
CA GLU A 34 11.43 13.64 -27.16
C GLU A 34 12.57 12.89 -26.45
N LEU A 35 12.47 11.56 -26.29
CA LEU A 35 13.54 10.72 -25.72
C LEU A 35 14.87 10.85 -26.47
N SER A 36 14.84 11.04 -27.79
CA SER A 36 16.03 11.25 -28.63
C SER A 36 16.85 12.50 -28.22
N LYS A 37 16.24 13.47 -27.53
CA LYS A 37 16.93 14.66 -27.00
C LYS A 37 17.91 14.34 -25.87
N LEU A 38 17.88 13.14 -25.29
CA LEU A 38 18.90 12.60 -24.38
C LEU A 38 20.28 12.44 -25.06
N LYS A 39 20.34 12.41 -26.40
CA LYS A 39 21.58 12.26 -27.20
C LYS A 39 22.36 10.96 -26.96
N VAL A 40 21.78 9.99 -26.24
CA VAL A 40 22.29 8.63 -26.14
C VAL A 40 21.72 7.74 -27.25
N GLY A 41 22.59 6.95 -27.89
CA GLY A 41 22.20 5.90 -28.82
C GLY A 41 22.11 4.53 -28.13
N GLY A 42 22.03 3.45 -28.92
CA GLY A 42 22.10 2.08 -28.41
C GLY A 42 20.81 1.53 -27.79
N TRP A 43 19.68 2.23 -27.96
CA TRP A 43 18.34 1.78 -27.57
C TRP A 43 17.36 1.85 -28.76
N GLN A 44 16.32 1.03 -28.70
CA GLN A 44 15.09 1.13 -29.49
C GLN A 44 13.91 0.90 -28.55
N LEU A 45 12.89 1.74 -28.66
CA LEU A 45 11.62 1.59 -27.93
C LEU A 45 10.53 1.21 -28.92
N GLN A 46 9.86 0.09 -28.68
CA GLN A 46 8.80 -0.46 -29.51
C GLN A 46 7.50 -0.57 -28.70
N PHE A 47 6.36 -0.48 -29.38
CA PHE A 47 5.03 -0.58 -28.77
C PHE A 47 4.18 -1.57 -29.57
N GLU A 48 3.59 -2.55 -28.88
CA GLU A 48 2.77 -3.61 -29.47
C GLU A 48 1.37 -3.64 -28.83
N PRO A 49 0.26 -3.62 -29.61
CA PRO A 49 -1.07 -3.84 -29.07
C PRO A 49 -1.28 -5.32 -28.74
N VAL A 50 -1.46 -5.63 -27.46
CA VAL A 50 -1.62 -7.00 -26.92
C VAL A 50 -2.99 -7.20 -26.29
N ILE A 51 -3.39 -8.45 -26.09
CA ILE A 51 -4.61 -8.82 -25.36
C ILE A 51 -4.22 -9.67 -24.14
N VAL A 52 -4.48 -9.13 -22.94
CA VAL A 52 -4.16 -9.76 -21.65
C VAL A 52 -5.47 -10.01 -20.91
N HIS A 53 -5.82 -11.28 -20.65
CA HIS A 53 -7.10 -11.68 -20.02
C HIS A 53 -8.34 -11.04 -20.68
N ALA A 54 -8.35 -10.99 -22.02
CA ALA A 54 -9.38 -10.36 -22.85
C ALA A 54 -9.52 -8.82 -22.73
N LEU A 55 -8.60 -8.14 -22.05
CA LEU A 55 -8.43 -6.69 -22.10
C LEU A 55 -7.38 -6.33 -23.16
N GLY A 56 -7.68 -5.32 -23.99
CA GLY A 56 -6.66 -4.70 -24.85
C GLY A 56 -5.74 -3.81 -24.02
N ALA A 57 -4.45 -3.83 -24.35
CA ALA A 57 -3.42 -3.02 -23.71
C ALA A 57 -2.24 -2.80 -24.68
N THR A 58 -1.39 -1.83 -24.40
CA THR A 58 -0.12 -1.64 -25.11
C THR A 58 1.03 -2.21 -24.27
N ARG A 59 1.83 -3.10 -24.86
CA ARG A 59 3.12 -3.54 -24.32
C ARG A 59 4.20 -2.62 -24.87
N ALA A 60 5.02 -2.04 -24.00
CA ALA A 60 6.24 -1.34 -24.39
C ALA A 60 7.44 -2.29 -24.24
N THR A 61 8.40 -2.19 -25.13
CA THR A 61 9.65 -2.95 -25.06
C THR A 61 10.83 -2.04 -25.37
N VAL A 62 11.67 -1.76 -24.38
CA VAL A 62 13.01 -1.20 -24.62
C VAL A 62 13.93 -2.35 -25.01
N THR A 63 14.71 -2.16 -26.07
CA THR A 63 15.71 -3.14 -26.52
C THR A 63 17.03 -2.43 -26.84
N ARG A 64 18.15 -3.10 -26.55
CA ARG A 64 19.47 -2.66 -27.01
C ARG A 64 19.81 -3.46 -28.26
N PRO A 65 19.82 -2.87 -29.47
CA PRO A 65 20.22 -3.61 -30.66
C PRO A 65 21.70 -3.99 -30.54
N HIS A 66 21.98 -5.29 -30.36
CA HIS A 66 23.35 -5.80 -30.23
C HIS A 66 24.21 -5.30 -31.38
N GLN A 67 25.31 -4.61 -31.06
CA GLN A 67 26.41 -4.48 -32.00
C GLN A 67 27.00 -5.87 -32.19
N HIS A 68 26.62 -6.54 -33.28
CA HIS A 68 27.36 -7.69 -33.77
C HIS A 68 28.77 -7.24 -34.11
N HIS A 69 29.69 -7.41 -33.17
CA HIS A 69 31.10 -7.48 -33.48
C HIS A 69 31.28 -8.61 -34.49
N HIS A 70 31.58 -8.23 -35.73
CA HIS A 70 32.03 -9.15 -36.75
C HIS A 70 33.43 -9.62 -36.37
N ASP A 71 33.53 -10.62 -35.49
CA ASP A 71 34.75 -11.41 -35.36
C ASP A 71 35.02 -12.05 -36.73
N ALA A 72 35.99 -11.48 -37.43
CA ALA A 72 36.46 -11.98 -38.70
C ALA A 72 37.14 -13.33 -38.47
N GLY A 73 36.42 -14.42 -38.74
CA GLY A 73 36.80 -15.77 -38.35
C GLY A 73 38.19 -16.17 -38.83
N HIS A 74 39.16 -16.14 -37.93
CA HIS A 74 40.46 -16.78 -38.11
C HIS A 74 40.32 -18.30 -37.95
N HIS A 75 39.79 -18.94 -38.98
CA HIS A 75 39.91 -20.39 -39.16
C HIS A 75 41.40 -20.76 -39.24
N HIS A 76 41.92 -21.33 -38.16
CA HIS A 76 43.16 -22.09 -38.20
C HIS A 76 42.82 -23.56 -38.46
N ASP A 77 43.07 -24.02 -39.68
CA ASP A 77 43.02 -25.45 -40.01
C ASP A 77 44.09 -26.19 -39.20
N GLY A 78 43.65 -27.12 -38.35
CA GLY A 78 44.48 -27.91 -37.43
C GLY A 78 44.19 -29.40 -37.58
N ASP A 79 44.64 -29.97 -38.70
CA ASP A 79 44.39 -31.37 -39.09
C ASP A 79 45.11 -32.37 -38.18
N HIS A 80 44.37 -33.03 -37.29
CA HIS A 80 44.83 -34.21 -36.56
C HIS A 80 43.74 -35.29 -36.45
N GLN A 81 44.11 -36.51 -36.84
CA GLN A 81 43.21 -37.63 -37.06
C GLN A 81 43.25 -38.65 -35.91
N HIS A 82 42.20 -39.48 -35.88
CA HIS A 82 41.93 -40.63 -35.01
C HIS A 82 43.14 -41.37 -34.42
N HIS A 83 42.94 -41.90 -33.21
CA HIS A 83 43.28 -43.30 -32.93
C HIS A 83 42.32 -43.94 -31.92
N ASP A 84 41.56 -44.91 -32.40
CA ASP A 84 40.70 -45.80 -31.60
C ASP A 84 41.53 -46.95 -31.00
N ILE A 85 41.21 -47.39 -29.76
CA ILE A 85 41.64 -48.68 -29.16
C ILE A 85 40.47 -49.24 -28.33
N ASP A 86 40.29 -50.56 -28.40
CA ASP A 86 39.07 -51.31 -28.06
C ASP A 86 38.81 -51.61 -26.57
N ASP A 87 37.56 -52.00 -26.30
CA ASP A 87 37.08 -53.06 -25.38
C ASP A 87 37.84 -53.40 -24.06
N HIS A 88 37.07 -53.50 -22.97
CA HIS A 88 36.54 -54.81 -22.53
C HIS A 88 35.59 -54.71 -21.30
N HIS A 89 34.59 -55.60 -21.26
CA HIS A 89 33.89 -55.98 -20.01
C HIS A 89 34.77 -56.95 -19.19
N HIS A 90 34.66 -56.93 -17.86
CA HIS A 90 34.06 -58.07 -17.15
C HIS A 90 33.71 -57.77 -15.67
N ASP A 91 32.77 -58.57 -15.17
CA ASP A 91 32.27 -58.66 -13.81
C ASP A 91 33.02 -59.77 -13.05
N GLU A 92 33.36 -59.59 -11.76
CA GLU A 92 33.18 -60.64 -10.75
C GLU A 92 33.31 -60.14 -9.29
N SER A 93 32.87 -60.98 -8.35
CA SER A 93 32.66 -60.66 -6.94
C SER A 93 33.70 -61.30 -6.00
N HIS A 94 33.95 -60.67 -4.84
CA HIS A 94 34.62 -61.33 -3.71
C HIS A 94 33.90 -61.08 -2.38
N HIS A 95 33.46 -62.19 -1.76
CA HIS A 95 33.07 -62.26 -0.35
C HIS A 95 34.28 -62.14 0.57
N HIS A 96 34.08 -61.58 1.77
CA HIS A 96 34.88 -61.94 2.94
C HIS A 96 34.04 -61.88 4.23
N ASP A 97 33.77 -63.04 4.81
CA ASP A 97 33.24 -63.20 6.16
C ASP A 97 34.35 -62.99 7.21
N VAL A 98 34.05 -62.30 8.31
CA VAL A 98 34.86 -62.32 9.55
C VAL A 98 33.94 -62.26 10.78
N ASP A 99 33.88 -63.36 11.54
CA ASP A 99 33.24 -63.41 12.87
C ASP A 99 34.01 -62.61 13.92
N HIS A 100 33.32 -61.96 14.86
CA HIS A 100 33.84 -61.70 16.21
C HIS A 100 32.73 -61.68 17.29
N HIS A 101 33.11 -62.03 18.53
CA HIS A 101 32.21 -62.48 19.60
C HIS A 101 31.92 -61.44 20.72
N HIS A 102 30.78 -61.63 21.40
CA HIS A 102 30.42 -61.35 22.82
C HIS A 102 31.12 -60.19 23.58
N HIS A 103 30.38 -59.28 24.25
CA HIS A 103 29.86 -59.57 25.60
C HIS A 103 28.75 -58.61 26.14
N ASP A 104 27.60 -59.19 26.50
CA ASP A 104 26.82 -59.15 27.75
C ASP A 104 26.76 -57.91 28.72
N GLN A 105 25.58 -57.76 29.36
CA GLN A 105 25.23 -57.08 30.64
C GLN A 105 24.67 -55.62 30.74
N ARG A 106 23.32 -55.58 30.85
CA ARG A 106 22.50 -55.00 31.97
C ARG A 106 21.95 -53.55 31.94
N ARG A 107 20.63 -53.52 32.21
CA ARG A 107 19.82 -52.61 33.09
C ARG A 107 19.16 -51.34 32.51
N HIS A 108 17.82 -51.42 32.41
CA HIS A 108 16.89 -50.31 32.66
C HIS A 108 16.92 -49.89 34.16
N PRO A 109 16.29 -48.74 34.49
CA PRO A 109 14.94 -48.81 35.04
C PRO A 109 13.91 -47.91 34.33
N HIS A 110 12.62 -48.18 34.59
CA HIS A 110 11.52 -47.23 34.38
C HIS A 110 11.36 -46.35 35.64
N ASP A 111 10.58 -45.28 35.53
CA ASP A 111 9.77 -44.80 36.65
C ASP A 111 8.42 -44.27 36.13
N ASP A 112 7.39 -44.32 36.97
CA ASP A 112 5.99 -44.06 36.62
C ASP A 112 5.56 -42.59 36.89
N HIS A 113 4.38 -42.20 36.40
CA HIS A 113 3.31 -41.66 37.27
C HIS A 113 1.97 -41.53 36.53
N GLN A 114 0.86 -41.82 37.23
CA GLN A 114 -0.50 -41.77 36.71
C GLN A 114 -1.47 -41.11 37.70
N HIS A 115 -2.46 -40.41 37.14
CA HIS A 115 -3.83 -40.11 37.63
C HIS A 115 -4.09 -39.67 39.09
N GLN A 116 -5.00 -38.69 39.23
CA GLN A 116 -6.25 -38.91 39.97
C GLN A 116 -7.40 -38.00 39.50
N HIS A 117 -8.64 -38.37 39.86
CA HIS A 117 -9.91 -37.75 39.45
C HIS A 117 -10.74 -37.30 40.67
N SER A 118 -11.58 -36.27 40.48
CA SER A 118 -12.94 -36.17 41.06
C SER A 118 -13.79 -35.26 40.13
N VAL A 119 -15.03 -35.53 39.64
CA VAL A 119 -16.33 -35.93 40.24
C VAL A 119 -16.83 -34.97 41.37
N ASP A 120 -18.12 -34.60 41.51
CA ASP A 120 -19.43 -35.19 41.11
C ASP A 120 -20.53 -34.12 40.72
N ASP A 121 -21.61 -34.56 40.03
CA ASP A 121 -23.07 -34.27 40.16
C ASP A 121 -23.68 -32.81 40.19
N ASP A 122 -24.97 -32.51 39.88
CA ASP A 122 -26.14 -33.30 39.42
C ASP A 122 -27.26 -32.47 38.70
N HIS A 123 -28.25 -33.16 38.08
CA HIS A 123 -29.70 -32.84 37.83
C HIS A 123 -30.19 -31.42 37.39
N HIS A 124 -31.23 -31.19 36.55
CA HIS A 124 -32.18 -31.99 35.71
C HIS A 124 -32.75 -31.06 34.57
N GLU A 125 -33.93 -31.13 33.89
CA GLU A 125 -35.21 -31.87 34.03
C GLU A 125 -35.91 -32.22 32.66
N HIS A 126 -36.95 -31.48 32.21
CA HIS A 126 -37.89 -31.79 31.10
C HIS A 126 -38.07 -30.60 30.08
N ASP A 127 -38.63 -30.72 28.86
CA ASP A 127 -39.87 -31.40 28.43
C ASP A 127 -39.85 -31.94 26.95
N SER A 128 -40.89 -32.65 26.51
CA SER A 128 -40.89 -33.49 25.27
C SER A 128 -42.14 -33.39 24.38
N GLU A 129 -42.03 -33.69 23.06
CA GLU A 129 -43.14 -34.31 22.29
C GLU A 129 -42.73 -35.05 20.99
N ASN A 130 -43.60 -35.98 20.56
CA ASN A 130 -43.48 -37.05 19.53
C ASN A 130 -43.22 -36.62 18.05
N HIS A 131 -42.87 -37.47 17.04
CA HIS A 131 -43.39 -38.81 16.66
C HIS A 131 -42.49 -39.63 15.67
N HIS A 132 -42.60 -40.99 15.74
CA HIS A 132 -42.59 -42.04 14.67
C HIS A 132 -41.52 -42.05 13.52
N SER A 133 -40.63 -43.06 13.43
CA SER A 133 -40.72 -44.45 12.88
C SER A 133 -40.49 -44.56 11.34
N HIS A 134 -39.94 -45.62 10.71
CA HIS A 134 -39.55 -47.02 11.05
C HIS A 134 -38.04 -47.27 10.69
N ALA A 135 -37.30 -48.23 11.28
CA ALA A 135 -37.17 -49.66 10.87
C ALA A 135 -37.04 -49.88 9.34
N ASP A 136 -36.10 -50.67 8.80
CA ASP A 136 -35.54 -51.94 9.31
C ASP A 136 -34.01 -52.11 9.16
N THR A 137 -33.47 -53.18 9.77
CA THR A 137 -32.09 -53.65 9.57
C THR A 137 -32.03 -54.74 8.50
N HIS A 138 -30.87 -54.91 7.85
CA HIS A 138 -30.26 -56.25 7.70
C HIS A 138 -28.76 -56.15 7.36
N ASN A 139 -27.99 -57.06 7.94
CA ASN A 139 -26.56 -57.27 7.71
C ASN A 139 -26.36 -58.35 6.64
N HIS A 140 -25.32 -58.28 5.80
CA HIS A 140 -24.39 -59.42 5.66
C HIS A 140 -23.07 -59.05 4.95
N ASN A 141 -21.97 -59.30 5.67
CA ASN A 141 -20.58 -59.26 5.24
C ASN A 141 -20.26 -60.29 4.13
N HIS A 142 -19.42 -59.94 3.16
CA HIS A 142 -18.54 -60.90 2.48
C HIS A 142 -17.14 -60.31 2.23
N ASN A 143 -16.14 -61.04 2.70
CA ASN A 143 -14.71 -60.71 2.61
C ASN A 143 -14.05 -61.59 1.54
N HIS A 144 -13.21 -61.00 0.67
CA HIS A 144 -12.20 -61.74 -0.08
C HIS A 144 -10.87 -60.98 -0.12
N ASN A 145 -9.83 -61.65 0.37
CA ASN A 145 -8.45 -61.18 0.44
C ASN A 145 -7.64 -61.87 -0.67
N HIS A 146 -6.86 -61.11 -1.44
CA HIS A 146 -5.75 -61.66 -2.23
C HIS A 146 -4.50 -60.78 -2.09
N ASN A 147 -3.39 -61.44 -1.79
CA ASN A 147 -2.08 -60.87 -1.47
C ASN A 147 -1.11 -61.14 -2.61
N HIS A 148 -0.39 -60.12 -3.11
CA HIS A 148 0.87 -60.31 -3.84
C HIS A 148 1.88 -59.17 -3.60
N ASN A 149 2.64 -59.33 -2.52
CA ASN A 149 4.07 -59.04 -2.38
C ASN A 149 4.82 -58.48 -3.62
N HIS A 150 5.50 -57.33 -3.46
CA HIS A 150 6.72 -56.98 -4.21
C HIS A 150 7.70 -56.19 -3.32
N ASN A 151 8.99 -56.24 -3.68
CA ASN A 151 10.11 -55.98 -2.77
C ASN A 151 10.60 -54.51 -2.77
N HIS A 152 11.26 -54.11 -1.69
CA HIS A 152 11.83 -52.75 -1.51
C HIS A 152 13.05 -52.49 -2.41
N ASN A 153 13.31 -51.22 -2.69
CA ASN A 153 14.65 -50.68 -2.48
C ASN A 153 14.59 -49.21 -2.05
N HIS A 154 15.42 -48.81 -1.08
CA HIS A 154 15.60 -47.42 -0.65
C HIS A 154 17.02 -46.98 -0.95
N ASN A 155 17.24 -45.70 -1.25
CA ASN A 155 18.57 -45.11 -1.12
C ASN A 155 18.48 -43.63 -0.70
N HIS A 156 18.44 -43.39 0.62
CA HIS A 156 18.74 -42.07 1.18
C HIS A 156 20.23 -42.02 1.48
N ASN A 157 20.96 -41.09 0.86
CA ASN A 157 22.35 -40.82 1.23
C ASN A 157 22.48 -39.36 1.70
N HIS A 158 22.58 -39.18 3.01
CA HIS A 158 22.88 -37.88 3.62
C HIS A 158 24.39 -37.65 3.55
N ASN A 159 24.84 -36.61 2.84
CA ASN A 159 26.26 -36.24 2.85
C ASN A 159 26.51 -35.19 3.94
N HIS A 160 27.27 -35.56 4.98
CA HIS A 160 27.67 -34.64 6.04
C HIS A 160 28.84 -33.78 5.59
N ASN A 161 28.65 -32.46 5.52
CA ASN A 161 29.74 -31.55 5.18
C ASN A 161 30.60 -31.25 6.42
N HIS A 162 31.81 -31.83 6.49
CA HIS A 162 32.74 -31.63 7.60
C HIS A 162 33.51 -30.32 7.46
N ASN A 163 33.36 -29.43 8.45
CA ASN A 163 34.02 -28.13 8.46
C ASN A 163 35.49 -28.24 8.88
N HIS A 164 36.41 -28.36 7.91
CA HIS A 164 37.85 -28.37 8.13
C HIS A 164 38.49 -27.03 7.77
N ASN A 165 38.93 -26.30 8.80
CA ASN A 165 39.59 -25.01 8.67
C ASN A 165 41.08 -25.20 8.31
N HIS A 166 41.43 -25.00 7.03
CA HIS A 166 42.82 -24.99 6.55
C HIS A 166 43.19 -23.63 5.96
N ASN A 167 44.12 -22.95 6.61
CA ASN A 167 44.65 -21.65 6.21
C ASN A 167 45.89 -21.84 5.33
N HIS A 168 45.83 -21.44 4.06
CA HIS A 168 46.96 -21.48 3.13
C HIS A 168 47.04 -20.19 2.31
N ASP A 169 48.09 -19.40 2.55
CA ASP A 169 48.55 -18.38 1.61
C ASP A 169 49.10 -19.05 0.35
N HIS A 170 48.55 -18.71 -0.82
CA HIS A 170 49.19 -18.97 -2.10
C HIS A 170 49.02 -17.78 -3.04
N ASP A 171 50.04 -16.93 -3.06
CA ASP A 171 50.31 -15.99 -4.14
C ASP A 171 50.76 -16.79 -5.38
N HIS A 172 50.13 -16.57 -6.54
CA HIS A 172 50.80 -16.45 -7.85
C HIS A 172 49.84 -16.19 -9.02
N ASN A 173 50.33 -15.34 -9.93
CA ASN A 173 49.71 -14.94 -11.20
C ASN A 173 49.13 -16.11 -12.02
N GLY A 174 47.83 -16.05 -12.31
CA GLY A 174 47.19 -16.71 -13.45
C GLY A 174 46.68 -15.66 -14.44
N GLU A 175 46.72 -15.94 -15.74
CA GLU A 175 46.36 -14.93 -16.75
C GLU A 175 44.88 -14.56 -16.71
N GLY A 176 44.60 -13.25 -16.82
CA GLY A 176 43.28 -12.69 -16.61
C GLY A 176 42.30 -13.03 -17.73
N PHE A 177 41.48 -14.05 -17.52
CA PHE A 177 40.16 -14.14 -18.15
C PHE A 177 39.30 -12.97 -17.64
N HIS A 178 39.48 -11.81 -18.27
CA HIS A 178 38.61 -10.65 -18.08
C HIS A 178 37.22 -10.98 -18.64
N HIS A 179 36.38 -11.56 -17.79
CA HIS A 179 34.95 -11.41 -17.95
C HIS A 179 34.65 -9.91 -17.96
N HIS A 180 34.36 -9.38 -19.14
CA HIS A 180 33.76 -8.06 -19.31
C HIS A 180 32.34 -8.13 -18.74
N HIS A 181 32.23 -8.00 -17.42
CA HIS A 181 31.01 -7.52 -16.79
C HIS A 181 30.72 -6.14 -17.40
N GLU A 182 29.54 -5.97 -18.02
CA GLU A 182 29.07 -4.63 -18.37
C GLU A 182 28.93 -3.85 -17.07
N HIS A 183 29.86 -2.94 -16.81
CA HIS A 183 29.75 -2.01 -15.69
C HIS A 183 28.58 -1.05 -16.00
N GLY A 184 27.43 -1.32 -15.38
CA GLY A 184 26.24 -0.47 -15.49
C GLY A 184 26.55 0.97 -15.06
N MET A 185 25.87 1.92 -15.70
CA MET A 185 26.09 3.35 -15.47
C MET A 185 25.82 3.70 -14.00
N THR A 186 26.68 4.53 -13.43
CA THR A 186 26.47 5.11 -12.11
C THR A 186 25.25 6.05 -12.13
N PRO A 187 24.58 6.28 -10.98
CA PRO A 187 23.53 7.29 -10.88
C PRO A 187 24.00 8.68 -11.34
N GLY A 188 25.27 9.01 -11.05
CA GLY A 188 25.92 10.25 -11.49
C GLY A 188 25.94 10.39 -13.02
N GLU A 189 26.32 9.35 -13.75
CA GLU A 189 26.33 9.37 -15.22
C GLU A 189 24.91 9.53 -15.81
N LEU A 190 23.91 8.81 -15.27
CA LEU A 190 22.51 8.95 -15.67
C LEU A 190 22.00 10.39 -15.46
N VAL A 191 22.32 10.99 -14.30
CA VAL A 191 21.96 12.38 -13.99
C VAL A 191 22.68 13.38 -14.89
N GLN A 192 23.94 13.13 -15.30
CA GLN A 192 24.64 13.98 -16.27
C GLN A 192 24.03 13.87 -17.67
N ILE A 193 23.65 12.67 -18.12
CA ILE A 193 22.95 12.47 -19.40
C ILE A 193 21.64 13.27 -19.43
N ILE A 194 20.81 13.17 -18.37
CA ILE A 194 19.55 13.92 -18.27
C ILE A 194 19.83 15.44 -18.29
N ARG A 195 20.79 15.93 -17.51
CA ARG A 195 21.10 17.38 -17.44
C ARG A 195 21.66 17.95 -18.75
N ALA A 196 22.51 17.19 -19.47
CA ALA A 196 23.13 17.59 -20.74
C ALA A 196 22.23 17.43 -21.99
N SER A 197 21.06 16.81 -21.83
CA SER A 197 20.05 16.65 -22.88
C SER A 197 19.44 17.99 -23.35
N ASP A 198 18.75 17.98 -24.49
CA ASP A 198 17.91 19.09 -24.95
C ASP A 198 16.44 18.99 -24.46
N LEU A 199 16.19 18.20 -23.40
CA LEU A 199 14.87 18.10 -22.78
C LEU A 199 14.46 19.40 -22.08
N GLU A 200 13.15 19.56 -21.87
CA GLU A 200 12.55 20.63 -21.07
C GLU A 200 12.99 20.51 -19.59
N GLU A 201 13.08 21.65 -18.87
CA GLU A 201 13.73 21.69 -17.56
C GLU A 201 12.89 21.06 -16.44
N SER A 202 11.56 21.13 -16.51
CA SER A 202 10.68 20.37 -15.60
C SER A 202 10.81 18.85 -15.83
N VAL A 203 10.93 18.41 -17.10
CA VAL A 203 11.21 17.01 -17.44
C VAL A 203 12.55 16.58 -16.82
N LYS A 204 13.62 17.36 -17.03
CA LYS A 204 14.94 17.09 -16.42
C LYS A 204 14.87 16.99 -14.91
N SER A 205 14.27 17.98 -14.25
CA SER A 205 14.16 18.07 -12.79
C SER A 205 13.41 16.85 -12.21
N ARG A 206 12.26 16.50 -12.81
CA ARG A 206 11.45 15.35 -12.39
C ARG A 206 12.17 14.01 -12.63
N SER A 207 12.81 13.82 -13.78
CA SER A 207 13.56 12.59 -14.07
C SER A 207 14.79 12.43 -13.15
N VAL A 208 15.53 13.51 -12.89
CA VAL A 208 16.65 13.50 -11.92
C VAL A 208 16.14 13.13 -10.53
N ALA A 209 15.02 13.67 -10.06
CA ALA A 209 14.46 13.32 -8.75
C ALA A 209 14.10 11.83 -8.61
N VAL A 210 13.68 11.16 -9.70
CA VAL A 210 13.43 9.71 -9.71
C VAL A 210 14.74 8.92 -9.63
N ILE A 211 15.77 9.30 -10.40
CA ILE A 211 17.09 8.65 -10.36
C ILE A 211 17.78 8.86 -9.00
N ASP A 212 17.74 10.08 -8.45
CA ASP A 212 18.28 10.40 -7.12
C ASP A 212 17.58 9.58 -6.02
N ARG A 213 16.26 9.35 -6.13
CA ARG A 213 15.49 8.52 -5.18
C ARG A 213 15.85 7.04 -5.28
N LEU A 214 16.06 6.50 -6.48
CA LEU A 214 16.59 5.15 -6.68
C LEU A 214 17.98 5.01 -6.02
N ALA A 215 18.88 5.95 -6.32
CA ALA A 215 20.26 5.94 -5.84
C ALA A 215 20.36 6.02 -4.30
N GLN A 216 19.52 6.84 -3.67
CA GLN A 216 19.43 6.93 -2.20
C GLN A 216 19.01 5.61 -1.54
N VAL A 217 18.10 4.87 -2.17
CA VAL A 217 17.59 3.61 -1.62
C VAL A 217 18.59 2.47 -1.86
N GLU A 218 19.23 2.41 -3.02
CA GLU A 218 20.32 1.45 -3.28
C GLU A 218 21.53 1.71 -2.36
N ALA A 219 21.90 2.97 -2.14
CA ALA A 219 22.95 3.34 -1.18
C ALA A 219 22.62 2.81 0.23
N ARG A 220 21.35 2.91 0.67
CA ARG A 220 20.89 2.33 1.94
C ARG A 220 20.93 0.80 1.94
N ALA A 221 20.52 0.15 0.85
CA ALA A 221 20.50 -1.32 0.74
C ALA A 221 21.91 -1.91 0.80
N HIS A 222 22.84 -1.34 0.02
CA HIS A 222 24.24 -1.75 -0.04
C HIS A 222 25.12 -1.18 1.09
N ARG A 223 24.62 -0.20 1.86
CA ARG A 223 25.32 0.50 2.96
C ARG A 223 26.57 1.27 2.53
N VAL A 224 26.52 1.85 1.33
CA VAL A 224 27.56 2.71 0.74
C VAL A 224 27.08 4.16 0.64
N SER A 225 27.94 5.10 0.24
CA SER A 225 27.49 6.44 -0.15
C SER A 225 26.83 6.44 -1.54
N VAL A 226 26.09 7.49 -1.87
CA VAL A 226 25.40 7.62 -3.18
C VAL A 226 26.40 7.66 -4.33
N ASP A 227 27.59 8.24 -4.12
CA ASP A 227 28.67 8.33 -5.09
C ASP A 227 29.38 6.97 -5.34
N GLU A 228 29.16 5.98 -4.47
CA GLU A 228 29.71 4.62 -4.54
C GLU A 228 28.67 3.59 -5.05
N VAL A 229 27.45 4.02 -5.40
CA VAL A 229 26.42 3.14 -5.97
C VAL A 229 26.74 2.82 -7.42
N HIS A 230 26.92 1.53 -7.69
CA HIS A 230 26.76 0.96 -9.02
C HIS A 230 25.38 0.29 -9.10
N PHE A 231 24.56 0.68 -10.08
CA PHE A 231 23.26 0.06 -10.29
C PHE A 231 23.43 -1.26 -11.07
N HIS A 232 23.54 -2.38 -10.36
CA HIS A 232 23.71 -3.71 -10.96
C HIS A 232 22.53 -4.17 -11.81
N GLU A 233 21.31 -3.73 -11.45
CA GLU A 233 20.05 -4.12 -12.11
C GLU A 233 19.30 -2.91 -12.71
N LEU A 234 19.75 -1.68 -12.40
CA LEU A 234 19.05 -0.42 -12.71
C LEU A 234 19.96 0.59 -13.46
N GLY A 235 21.13 0.16 -13.91
CA GLY A 235 22.17 0.99 -14.54
C GLY A 235 22.18 0.94 -16.07
N GLY A 236 21.12 0.39 -16.67
CA GLY A 236 20.98 0.25 -18.11
C GLY A 236 20.43 1.51 -18.79
N LEU A 237 20.53 1.55 -20.12
CA LEU A 237 19.76 2.50 -20.93
C LEU A 237 18.24 2.35 -20.70
N ASP A 238 17.81 1.14 -20.36
CA ASP A 238 16.41 0.79 -20.20
C ASP A 238 15.76 1.58 -19.04
N THR A 239 16.45 1.70 -17.90
CA THR A 239 15.99 2.47 -16.73
C THR A 239 15.88 3.97 -17.00
N ILE A 240 16.80 4.57 -17.77
CA ILE A 240 16.70 5.99 -18.14
C ILE A 240 15.61 6.24 -19.19
N ILE A 241 15.40 5.31 -20.13
CA ILE A 241 14.28 5.40 -21.10
C ILE A 241 12.93 5.25 -20.39
N ASP A 242 12.79 4.32 -19.43
CA ASP A 242 11.60 4.17 -18.59
C ASP A 242 11.30 5.45 -17.79
N VAL A 243 12.28 5.94 -17.02
CA VAL A 243 12.10 7.09 -16.12
C VAL A 243 11.85 8.38 -16.89
N VAL A 244 12.64 8.67 -17.92
CA VAL A 244 12.45 9.89 -18.74
C VAL A 244 11.18 9.76 -19.58
N GLY A 245 10.89 8.59 -20.15
CA GLY A 245 9.70 8.36 -20.97
C GLY A 245 8.42 8.45 -20.17
N ALA A 246 8.40 8.02 -18.90
CA ALA A 246 7.26 8.21 -18.01
C ALA A 246 7.01 9.71 -17.73
N VAL A 247 8.05 10.49 -17.44
CA VAL A 247 7.93 11.94 -17.22
C VAL A 247 7.50 12.68 -18.49
N VAL A 248 8.10 12.36 -19.64
CA VAL A 248 7.76 12.93 -20.95
C VAL A 248 6.33 12.57 -21.37
N GLY A 249 5.89 11.32 -21.21
CA GLY A 249 4.53 10.92 -21.58
C GLY A 249 3.46 11.63 -20.73
N LEU A 250 3.72 11.86 -19.44
CA LEU A 250 2.85 12.68 -18.59
C LEU A 250 2.79 14.16 -19.04
N ASP A 251 3.92 14.73 -19.46
CA ASP A 251 3.98 16.09 -20.03
C ASP A 251 3.24 16.19 -21.39
N LEU A 252 3.42 15.20 -22.27
CA LEU A 252 2.74 15.11 -23.57
C LEU A 252 1.21 14.96 -23.44
N LEU A 253 0.71 14.36 -22.35
CA LEU A 253 -0.71 14.32 -22.00
C LEU A 253 -1.22 15.62 -21.33
N GLY A 254 -0.30 16.50 -20.92
CA GLY A 254 -0.59 17.73 -20.18
C GLY A 254 -1.01 17.48 -18.73
N VAL A 255 -0.42 16.49 -18.05
CA VAL A 255 -0.79 16.11 -16.67
C VAL A 255 -0.09 17.01 -15.65
N GLU A 256 -0.87 17.82 -14.92
CA GLU A 256 -0.41 18.76 -13.89
C GLU A 256 -0.26 18.09 -12.51
N GLU A 257 -1.16 17.16 -12.15
CA GLU A 257 -1.05 16.31 -10.95
C GLU A 257 -1.23 14.83 -11.30
N LEU A 258 -0.49 13.97 -10.61
CA LEU A 258 -0.58 12.52 -10.74
C LEU A 258 -1.03 11.92 -9.41
N TYR A 259 -2.10 11.13 -9.43
CA TYR A 259 -2.56 10.36 -8.28
C TYR A 259 -2.33 8.87 -8.51
N CYS A 260 -2.16 8.10 -7.44
CA CYS A 260 -1.90 6.66 -7.52
C CYS A 260 -2.81 5.87 -6.57
N SER A 261 -3.19 4.65 -6.94
CA SER A 261 -3.82 3.70 -5.99
C SER A 261 -2.79 3.17 -4.97
N PRO A 262 -3.22 2.59 -3.84
CA PRO A 262 -2.32 1.89 -2.93
C PRO A 262 -1.56 0.77 -3.66
N ILE A 263 -0.24 0.69 -3.45
CA ILE A 263 0.64 -0.18 -4.24
C ILE A 263 0.40 -1.67 -3.87
N PRO A 264 0.04 -2.55 -4.82
CA PRO A 264 -0.15 -3.97 -4.54
C PRO A 264 1.18 -4.73 -4.58
N VAL A 265 1.50 -5.37 -3.46
CA VAL A 265 2.79 -6.03 -3.22
C VAL A 265 2.60 -7.54 -3.22
N GLY A 266 3.18 -8.23 -4.20
CA GLY A 266 3.28 -9.70 -4.26
C GLY A 266 4.25 -10.28 -3.21
N HIS A 267 4.45 -11.59 -3.24
CA HIS A 267 5.24 -12.32 -2.24
C HIS A 267 6.17 -13.37 -2.86
N GLY A 268 6.95 -14.08 -2.04
CA GLY A 268 7.84 -15.16 -2.47
C GLY A 268 9.27 -14.69 -2.67
N PHE A 269 9.92 -15.15 -3.74
CA PHE A 269 11.32 -14.86 -4.05
C PHE A 269 11.53 -14.65 -5.56
N VAL A 270 12.55 -13.87 -5.92
CA VAL A 270 13.05 -13.68 -7.28
C VAL A 270 14.56 -13.89 -7.33
N ASP A 271 15.07 -14.40 -8.44
CA ASP A 271 16.50 -14.56 -8.69
C ASP A 271 17.03 -13.32 -9.43
N THR A 272 18.05 -12.69 -8.86
CA THR A 272 18.55 -11.35 -9.24
C THR A 272 20.09 -11.40 -9.42
N ALA A 273 20.73 -10.29 -9.80
CA ALA A 273 22.20 -10.21 -9.85
C ALA A 273 22.84 -10.34 -8.46
N HIS A 274 22.06 -10.06 -7.40
CA HIS A 274 22.43 -10.28 -6.00
C HIS A 274 22.00 -11.65 -5.45
N GLY A 275 21.62 -12.59 -6.33
CA GLY A 275 21.12 -13.91 -5.98
C GLY A 275 19.63 -13.91 -5.67
N ARG A 276 19.17 -14.90 -4.91
CA ARG A 276 17.75 -15.12 -4.63
C ARG A 276 17.24 -14.22 -3.50
N LEU A 277 16.56 -13.14 -3.86
CA LEU A 277 16.01 -12.14 -2.94
C LEU A 277 14.52 -12.38 -2.63
N PRO A 278 14.03 -12.01 -1.44
CA PRO A 278 12.60 -12.03 -1.15
C PRO A 278 11.85 -10.97 -1.97
N VAL A 279 10.56 -11.19 -2.22
CA VAL A 279 9.64 -10.20 -2.78
C VAL A 279 8.79 -9.60 -1.64
N PRO A 280 8.66 -8.27 -1.53
CA PRO A 280 9.34 -7.24 -2.33
C PRO A 280 10.84 -7.17 -2.05
N VAL A 281 11.65 -6.90 -3.09
CA VAL A 281 13.11 -6.78 -2.96
C VAL A 281 13.50 -5.57 -2.08
N PRO A 282 14.68 -5.57 -1.43
CA PRO A 282 15.04 -4.53 -0.46
C PRO A 282 14.96 -3.09 -1.00
N ALA A 283 15.28 -2.89 -2.28
CA ALA A 283 15.12 -1.59 -2.94
C ALA A 283 13.65 -1.15 -3.03
N VAL A 284 12.75 -2.05 -3.42
CA VAL A 284 11.30 -1.77 -3.45
C VAL A 284 10.77 -1.46 -2.05
N VAL A 285 11.22 -2.18 -1.01
CA VAL A 285 10.88 -1.87 0.39
C VAL A 285 11.27 -0.44 0.77
N GLY A 286 12.51 -0.02 0.48
CA GLY A 286 12.99 1.32 0.80
C GLY A 286 12.34 2.45 -0.01
N LEU A 287 11.88 2.16 -1.22
CA LEU A 287 11.10 3.08 -2.06
C LEU A 287 9.69 3.29 -1.52
N LEU A 288 9.05 2.22 -1.02
CA LEU A 288 7.69 2.21 -0.46
C LEU A 288 7.60 2.71 0.99
N GLU A 289 8.71 3.06 1.65
CA GLU A 289 8.71 3.64 3.01
C GLU A 289 7.80 4.89 3.10
N GLY A 290 6.70 4.76 3.85
CA GLY A 290 5.71 5.84 4.05
C GLY A 290 4.55 5.86 3.05
N LEU A 291 4.53 4.97 2.06
CA LEU A 291 3.45 4.87 1.07
C LEU A 291 2.40 3.81 1.47
N PRO A 292 1.13 3.97 1.10
CA PRO A 292 0.10 2.96 1.37
C PRO A 292 0.27 1.77 0.41
N THR A 293 0.43 0.58 0.99
CA THR A 293 0.51 -0.69 0.26
C THR A 293 -0.69 -1.58 0.56
N VAL A 294 -0.98 -2.52 -0.35
CA VAL A 294 -1.95 -3.61 -0.14
C VAL A 294 -1.31 -4.95 -0.48
N PRO A 295 -1.63 -6.04 0.24
CA PRO A 295 -1.09 -7.36 -0.07
C PRO A 295 -1.76 -7.94 -1.32
N LEU A 296 -0.97 -8.41 -2.27
CA LEU A 296 -1.44 -9.14 -3.44
C LEU A 296 -1.08 -10.64 -3.27
N GLN A 297 -2.03 -11.53 -3.57
CA GLN A 297 -1.83 -12.98 -3.42
C GLN A 297 -1.28 -13.58 -4.71
N VAL A 298 -0.03 -13.19 -5.03
CA VAL A 298 0.68 -13.48 -6.28
C VAL A 298 2.14 -13.75 -5.95
N GLU A 299 2.73 -14.82 -6.53
CA GLU A 299 4.14 -15.17 -6.33
C GLU A 299 5.08 -14.54 -7.37
N GLY A 300 6.04 -13.76 -6.87
CA GLY A 300 7.06 -13.04 -7.64
C GLY A 300 6.81 -11.53 -7.71
N GLU A 301 7.77 -10.81 -8.29
CA GLU A 301 7.75 -9.35 -8.34
C GLU A 301 6.63 -8.81 -9.24
N THR A 302 5.71 -8.04 -8.63
CA THR A 302 4.67 -7.25 -9.32
C THR A 302 4.97 -5.75 -9.35
N VAL A 303 5.96 -5.31 -8.58
CA VAL A 303 6.35 -3.90 -8.44
C VAL A 303 7.85 -3.83 -8.55
N THR A 304 8.36 -3.35 -9.69
CA THR A 304 9.80 -3.22 -9.92
C THR A 304 10.36 -1.98 -9.22
N PRO A 305 11.68 -1.88 -8.95
CA PRO A 305 12.27 -0.68 -8.38
C PRO A 305 11.97 0.58 -9.21
N THR A 306 12.07 0.49 -10.54
CA THR A 306 11.74 1.60 -11.47
C THR A 306 10.28 2.03 -11.32
N GLY A 307 9.34 1.08 -11.29
CA GLY A 307 7.92 1.37 -11.13
C GLY A 307 7.59 1.99 -9.77
N ALA A 308 8.18 1.45 -8.70
CA ALA A 308 8.04 2.00 -7.35
C ALA A 308 8.58 3.44 -7.25
N ALA A 309 9.73 3.74 -7.87
CA ALA A 309 10.31 5.09 -7.85
C ALA A 309 9.51 6.09 -8.69
N ILE A 310 9.01 5.69 -9.86
CA ILE A 310 8.09 6.48 -10.68
C ILE A 310 6.85 6.88 -9.86
N ALA A 311 6.19 5.92 -9.20
CA ALA A 311 5.05 6.21 -8.34
C ALA A 311 5.44 7.08 -7.14
N ALA A 312 6.50 6.73 -6.41
CA ALA A 312 6.91 7.38 -5.17
C ALA A 312 7.33 8.85 -5.34
N VAL A 313 7.85 9.24 -6.51
CA VAL A 313 8.37 10.59 -6.77
C VAL A 313 7.42 11.43 -7.62
N LEU A 314 6.72 10.84 -8.58
CA LEU A 314 5.86 11.61 -9.49
C LEU A 314 4.42 11.77 -8.97
N ALA A 315 3.95 10.93 -8.04
CA ALA A 315 2.58 11.02 -7.53
C ALA A 315 2.43 12.14 -6.47
N THR A 316 1.52 13.08 -6.76
CA THR A 316 1.00 14.12 -5.86
C THR A 316 0.27 13.55 -4.64
N GLY A 317 -0.25 12.32 -4.73
CA GLY A 317 -0.87 11.63 -3.59
C GLY A 317 -1.38 10.23 -3.91
N PHE A 318 -1.58 9.43 -2.86
CA PHE A 318 -2.02 8.04 -2.93
C PHE A 318 -3.39 7.84 -2.28
N GLY A 319 -4.26 7.02 -2.88
CA GLY A 319 -5.59 6.74 -2.35
C GLY A 319 -6.60 6.37 -3.44
N PRO A 320 -7.92 6.62 -3.23
CA PRO A 320 -8.93 6.42 -4.26
C PRO A 320 -8.83 7.49 -5.36
N MET A 321 -9.33 7.15 -6.56
CA MET A 321 -9.37 8.08 -7.70
C MET A 321 -10.09 9.40 -7.34
N PRO A 322 -9.49 10.57 -7.61
CA PRO A 322 -10.12 11.86 -7.38
C PRO A 322 -11.33 12.09 -8.31
N ALA A 323 -12.17 13.06 -7.97
CA ALA A 323 -13.25 13.49 -8.84
C ALA A 323 -12.68 14.12 -10.13
N MET A 324 -12.98 13.52 -11.29
CA MET A 324 -12.46 13.95 -12.59
C MET A 324 -13.43 13.63 -13.72
N THR A 325 -13.45 14.49 -14.74
CA THR A 325 -14.09 14.22 -16.02
C THR A 325 -13.08 13.47 -16.88
N VAL A 326 -13.22 12.15 -16.96
CA VAL A 326 -12.31 11.29 -17.73
C VAL A 326 -12.36 11.66 -19.21
N THR A 327 -11.19 11.91 -19.80
CA THR A 327 -11.01 12.22 -21.23
C THR A 327 -10.39 11.06 -22.00
N SER A 328 -9.51 10.30 -21.37
CA SER A 328 -8.95 9.06 -21.92
C SER A 328 -8.50 8.10 -20.81
N SER A 329 -8.16 6.87 -21.17
CA SER A 329 -7.59 5.86 -20.29
C SER A 329 -6.82 4.85 -21.11
N GLY A 330 -5.74 4.31 -20.56
CA GLY A 330 -4.90 3.32 -21.23
C GLY A 330 -4.44 2.21 -20.29
N PHE A 331 -4.16 1.04 -20.86
CA PHE A 331 -3.56 -0.10 -20.18
C PHE A 331 -2.14 -0.37 -20.70
N GLY A 332 -1.20 -0.53 -19.77
CA GLY A 332 0.17 -0.94 -20.05
C GLY A 332 0.39 -2.38 -19.61
N ALA A 333 0.88 -3.23 -20.52
CA ALA A 333 1.05 -4.66 -20.28
C ALA A 333 2.49 -5.03 -19.90
N GLY A 334 2.65 -5.72 -18.76
CA GLY A 334 3.95 -6.22 -18.32
C GLY A 334 4.45 -7.40 -19.17
N GLN A 335 5.74 -7.72 -19.02
CA GLN A 335 6.39 -8.82 -19.74
C GLN A 335 6.16 -10.20 -19.10
N LYS A 336 6.03 -10.27 -17.76
CA LYS A 336 5.80 -11.52 -17.03
C LYS A 336 4.31 -11.86 -16.99
N ASP A 337 3.96 -13.07 -17.42
CA ASP A 337 2.63 -13.66 -17.22
C ASP A 337 2.47 -14.22 -15.79
N PHE A 338 1.25 -14.13 -15.25
CA PHE A 338 0.88 -14.63 -13.93
C PHE A 338 -0.46 -15.38 -14.02
N PRO A 339 -0.60 -16.59 -13.46
CA PRO A 339 -1.85 -17.35 -13.56
C PRO A 339 -3.00 -16.76 -12.72
N GLU A 340 -2.71 -15.94 -11.71
CA GLU A 340 -3.70 -15.37 -10.80
C GLU A 340 -4.44 -14.15 -11.37
N GLY A 341 -3.89 -13.46 -12.38
CA GLY A 341 -4.51 -12.25 -12.93
C GLY A 341 -3.72 -11.51 -13.99
N ALA A 342 -4.38 -10.50 -14.57
CA ALA A 342 -3.85 -9.71 -15.67
C ALA A 342 -2.73 -8.76 -15.20
N ASN A 343 -1.49 -9.01 -15.65
CA ASN A 343 -0.35 -8.14 -15.36
C ASN A 343 -0.41 -6.82 -16.16
N LEU A 344 -1.28 -5.93 -15.70
CA LEU A 344 -1.62 -4.66 -16.34
C LEU A 344 -1.55 -3.51 -15.33
N LEU A 345 -1.02 -2.38 -15.80
CA LEU A 345 -1.18 -1.07 -15.20
C LEU A 345 -2.30 -0.34 -15.94
N ARG A 346 -3.16 0.38 -15.23
CA ARG A 346 -4.12 1.31 -15.86
C ARG A 346 -3.79 2.75 -15.52
N ILE A 347 -3.77 3.62 -16.52
CA ILE A 347 -3.84 5.08 -16.33
C ILE A 347 -5.23 5.59 -16.75
N ILE A 348 -5.76 6.55 -16.00
CA ILE A 348 -7.00 7.27 -16.32
C ILE A 348 -6.65 8.75 -16.35
N VAL A 349 -6.90 9.44 -17.46
CA VAL A 349 -6.54 10.84 -17.69
C VAL A 349 -7.80 11.67 -17.85
N GLY A 350 -7.83 12.86 -17.28
CA GLY A 350 -9.00 13.71 -17.33
C GLY A 350 -8.82 15.06 -16.66
N ASP A 351 -9.80 15.93 -16.86
CA ASP A 351 -9.80 17.23 -16.23
C ASP A 351 -10.39 17.11 -14.82
N LYS A 352 -9.64 17.56 -13.80
CA LYS A 352 -10.05 17.47 -12.40
C LYS A 352 -11.39 18.18 -12.25
N VAL A 353 -12.38 17.48 -11.71
CA VAL A 353 -13.62 18.12 -11.31
C VAL A 353 -13.26 18.92 -10.07
N GLU A 354 -13.12 20.23 -10.26
CA GLU A 354 -13.38 21.21 -9.22
C GLU A 354 -14.82 21.01 -8.75
N THR A 355 -15.00 20.06 -7.83
CA THR A 355 -16.19 20.00 -7.02
C THR A 355 -16.32 21.37 -6.38
N GLN A 356 -17.50 22.02 -6.46
CA GLN A 356 -17.72 23.34 -5.86
C GLN A 356 -17.80 23.31 -4.31
N GLN A 357 -17.09 22.37 -3.70
CA GLN A 357 -16.32 22.60 -2.49
C GLN A 357 -15.37 23.78 -2.81
N HIS A 358 -15.49 24.97 -2.23
CA HIS A 358 -15.37 25.24 -0.79
C HIS A 358 -14.22 24.45 -0.11
N ALA A 359 -13.26 23.94 -0.89
CA ALA A 359 -12.11 23.19 -0.39
C ALA A 359 -11.16 24.06 0.45
N ALA A 360 -11.23 25.39 0.30
CA ALA A 360 -10.54 26.36 1.16
C ALA A 360 -11.02 26.34 2.63
N ASP A 361 -12.26 25.89 2.92
CA ASP A 361 -12.80 25.80 4.29
C ASP A 361 -12.83 24.36 4.85
N ILE A 362 -12.96 23.34 3.99
CA ILE A 362 -13.31 21.96 4.40
C ILE A 362 -12.13 21.17 4.99
N GLN A 363 -10.93 21.76 5.09
CA GLN A 363 -9.83 21.19 5.89
C GLN A 363 -9.95 21.54 7.39
N GLY A 364 -10.78 22.52 7.76
CA GLY A 364 -11.01 22.94 9.16
C GLY A 364 -12.29 22.40 9.82
N ASP A 365 -13.31 21.99 9.06
CA ASP A 365 -14.66 21.67 9.62
C ASP A 365 -15.28 20.34 9.16
N ARG A 366 -14.44 19.31 9.00
CA ARG A 366 -14.91 17.91 9.08
C ARG A 366 -15.12 17.54 10.55
N GLN A 367 -16.22 16.86 10.85
CA GLN A 367 -16.52 16.35 12.20
C GLN A 367 -16.85 14.85 12.12
N VAL A 368 -16.77 14.15 13.25
CA VAL A 368 -17.27 12.78 13.42
C VAL A 368 -18.49 12.84 14.32
N LEU A 369 -19.62 12.35 13.81
CA LEU A 369 -20.83 12.09 14.58
C LEU A 369 -20.71 10.70 15.22
N LEU A 370 -20.77 10.65 16.54
CA LEU A 370 -20.68 9.47 17.38
C LEU A 370 -22.05 9.22 18.04
N GLU A 371 -22.65 8.05 17.82
CA GLU A 371 -23.98 7.73 18.33
C GLU A 371 -24.02 6.41 19.11
N ALA A 372 -24.63 6.45 20.30
CA ALA A 372 -24.89 5.28 21.15
C ALA A 372 -26.37 5.23 21.52
N ASN A 373 -26.99 4.06 21.45
CA ASN A 373 -28.34 3.84 21.99
C ASN A 373 -28.23 3.21 23.37
N ILE A 374 -29.09 3.64 24.30
CA ILE A 374 -29.00 3.33 25.73
C ILE A 374 -30.43 3.09 26.26
N ASP A 375 -30.74 1.84 26.67
CA ASP A 375 -32.07 1.43 27.18
C ASP A 375 -32.07 0.88 28.62
N ASP A 376 -30.93 0.96 29.31
CA ASP A 376 -30.68 0.34 30.62
C ASP A 376 -29.88 1.23 31.61
N MET A 377 -29.56 2.48 31.25
CA MET A 377 -28.88 3.45 32.14
C MET A 377 -29.87 4.30 32.95
N SER A 378 -29.51 4.65 34.20
CA SER A 378 -30.29 5.58 35.02
C SER A 378 -30.38 6.97 34.37
N PRO A 379 -31.57 7.62 34.34
CA PRO A 379 -31.76 9.00 33.92
C PRO A 379 -30.76 9.99 34.53
N GLU A 380 -30.34 9.78 35.78
CA GLU A 380 -29.45 10.67 36.54
C GLU A 380 -28.02 10.72 35.99
N LEU A 381 -27.55 9.66 35.31
CA LEU A 381 -26.17 9.55 34.82
C LEU A 381 -25.93 10.30 33.50
N HIS A 382 -26.98 10.70 32.78
CA HIS A 382 -26.86 11.39 31.49
C HIS A 382 -26.10 12.73 31.57
N GLY A 383 -26.24 13.46 32.69
CA GLY A 383 -25.49 14.71 32.91
C GLY A 383 -23.99 14.46 33.00
N ALA A 384 -23.56 13.54 33.86
CA ALA A 384 -22.16 13.16 34.01
C ALA A 384 -21.56 12.58 32.72
N ALA A 385 -22.33 11.78 31.97
CA ALA A 385 -21.92 11.27 30.66
C ALA A 385 -21.70 12.39 29.63
N MET A 386 -22.59 13.39 29.59
CA MET A 386 -22.45 14.57 28.72
C MET A 386 -21.25 15.43 29.11
N GLU A 387 -21.04 15.68 30.40
CA GLU A 387 -19.87 16.42 30.91
C GLU A 387 -18.56 15.70 30.56
N ALA A 388 -18.49 14.37 30.74
CA ALA A 388 -17.33 13.57 30.35
C ALA A 388 -17.06 13.62 28.84
N VAL A 389 -18.11 13.63 28.00
CA VAL A 389 -18.02 13.76 26.54
C VAL A 389 -17.47 15.13 26.11
N PHE A 390 -17.93 16.22 26.73
CA PHE A 390 -17.35 17.55 26.48
C PHE A 390 -15.89 17.64 26.95
N CYS A 391 -15.57 17.12 28.14
CA CYS A 391 -14.20 17.05 28.64
C CYS A 391 -13.24 16.23 27.75
N ALA A 392 -13.77 15.24 27.01
CA ALA A 392 -13.00 14.43 26.07
C ALA A 392 -12.77 15.06 24.69
N GLY A 393 -13.27 16.29 24.46
CA GLY A 393 -13.04 17.06 23.24
C GLY A 393 -14.19 17.03 22.22
N ALA A 394 -15.43 16.79 22.64
CA ALA A 394 -16.60 16.99 21.80
C ALA A 394 -16.93 18.49 21.64
N VAL A 395 -17.38 18.89 20.44
CA VAL A 395 -17.85 20.26 20.13
C VAL A 395 -19.36 20.42 20.31
N ASP A 396 -20.12 19.32 20.34
CA ASP A 396 -21.54 19.28 20.66
C ASP A 396 -21.91 17.89 21.21
N CYS A 397 -22.91 17.81 22.08
CA CYS A 397 -23.43 16.57 22.64
C CYS A 397 -24.91 16.76 23.03
N TRP A 398 -25.78 15.83 22.63
CA TRP A 398 -27.20 15.86 22.93
C TRP A 398 -27.80 14.46 23.12
N PHE A 399 -29.02 14.42 23.68
CA PHE A 399 -29.81 13.21 23.83
C PHE A 399 -31.10 13.28 23.00
N THR A 400 -31.39 12.22 22.25
CA THR A 400 -32.66 12.07 21.52
C THR A 400 -33.48 10.96 22.17
N PRO A 401 -34.72 11.22 22.66
CA PRO A 401 -35.58 10.15 23.19
C PRO A 401 -36.04 9.23 22.06
N ILE A 402 -35.98 7.91 22.28
CA ILE A 402 -36.32 6.87 21.31
C ILE A 402 -37.06 5.70 21.99
N PHE A 403 -37.66 4.82 21.18
CA PHE A 403 -38.14 3.51 21.64
C PHE A 403 -37.30 2.39 21.02
N MET A 404 -37.03 1.36 21.80
CA MET A 404 -36.25 0.18 21.42
C MET A 404 -37.05 -1.12 21.57
N LYS A 405 -36.48 -2.22 21.06
CA LYS A 405 -37.05 -3.58 21.11
C LYS A 405 -37.54 -3.93 22.53
N LYS A 406 -38.59 -4.75 22.62
CA LYS A 406 -39.33 -5.05 23.87
C LYS A 406 -40.04 -3.81 24.47
N ASN A 407 -40.42 -2.84 23.63
CA ASN A 407 -41.14 -1.61 23.98
C ASN A 407 -40.45 -0.78 25.09
N ARG A 408 -39.14 -0.61 24.98
CA ARG A 408 -38.33 0.09 25.99
C ARG A 408 -38.16 1.57 25.63
N PRO A 409 -38.56 2.51 26.49
CA PRO A 409 -38.11 3.89 26.40
C PRO A 409 -36.59 3.93 26.58
N ALA A 410 -35.90 4.69 25.74
CA ALA A 410 -34.45 4.72 25.64
C ALA A 410 -33.98 6.11 25.17
N VAL A 411 -32.68 6.38 25.25
CA VAL A 411 -32.08 7.55 24.59
C VAL A 411 -31.08 7.12 23.53
N LYS A 412 -30.91 7.98 22.53
CA LYS A 412 -29.71 8.02 21.71
C LYS A 412 -28.84 9.17 22.19
N LEU A 413 -27.67 8.87 22.75
CA LEU A 413 -26.59 9.85 22.91
C LEU A 413 -26.03 10.13 21.51
N SER A 414 -25.81 11.40 21.20
CA SER A 414 -25.18 11.82 19.95
C SER A 414 -24.20 12.94 20.23
N ALA A 415 -22.96 12.79 19.78
CA ALA A 415 -21.88 13.76 19.99
C ALA A 415 -21.16 14.06 18.67
N LEU A 416 -20.76 15.32 18.49
CA LEU A 416 -19.89 15.75 17.39
C LEU A 416 -18.50 16.03 17.94
N ALA A 417 -17.47 15.48 17.30
CA ALA A 417 -16.07 15.68 17.67
C ALA A 417 -15.19 15.89 16.42
N PRO A 418 -14.16 16.75 16.49
CA PRO A 418 -13.10 16.79 15.48
C PRO A 418 -12.47 15.40 15.28
N PRO A 419 -12.00 15.03 14.07
CA PRO A 419 -11.36 13.74 13.82
C PRO A 419 -10.20 13.40 14.78
N GLN A 420 -9.53 14.42 15.32
CA GLN A 420 -8.41 14.30 16.27
C GLN A 420 -8.85 13.93 17.70
N THR A 421 -10.12 14.16 18.07
CA THR A 421 -10.70 13.82 19.38
C THR A 421 -11.84 12.81 19.28
N ALA A 422 -12.15 12.32 18.08
CA ALA A 422 -13.24 11.37 17.86
C ALA A 422 -13.05 10.06 18.66
N ASP A 423 -11.83 9.53 18.73
CA ASP A 423 -11.55 8.31 19.50
C ASP A 423 -11.58 8.56 21.01
N THR A 424 -11.09 9.72 21.51
CA THR A 424 -11.17 10.05 22.95
C THR A 424 -12.62 10.30 23.41
N VAL A 425 -13.46 10.91 22.55
CA VAL A 425 -14.89 11.06 22.81
C VAL A 425 -15.62 9.72 22.75
N ALA A 426 -15.27 8.84 21.81
CA ALA A 426 -15.83 7.47 21.77
C ALA A 426 -15.50 6.69 23.06
N ASP A 427 -14.24 6.76 23.51
CA ASP A 427 -13.80 6.17 24.78
C ASP A 427 -14.57 6.74 25.98
N ALA A 428 -14.83 8.05 26.00
CA ALA A 428 -15.62 8.69 27.05
C ALA A 428 -17.08 8.23 27.06
N ILE A 429 -17.70 8.03 25.90
CA ILE A 429 -19.07 7.48 25.79
C ILE A 429 -19.10 6.03 26.32
N LEU A 430 -18.13 5.18 25.94
CA LEU A 430 -18.07 3.79 26.42
C LEU A 430 -17.80 3.68 27.93
N ARG A 431 -16.99 4.59 28.50
CA ARG A 431 -16.64 4.58 29.92
C ARG A 431 -17.72 5.13 30.84
N ASN A 432 -18.59 6.02 30.34
CA ASN A 432 -19.59 6.74 31.16
C ASN A 432 -21.04 6.38 30.78
N THR A 433 -21.26 5.34 29.97
CA THR A 433 -22.59 4.81 29.67
C THR A 433 -22.60 3.28 29.72
N THR A 434 -23.79 2.68 29.66
CA THR A 434 -23.97 1.21 29.56
C THR A 434 -23.80 0.66 28.13
N SER A 435 -23.44 1.51 27.15
CA SER A 435 -23.48 1.09 25.74
C SER A 435 -22.26 0.27 25.33
N PHE A 436 -22.49 -0.94 24.80
CA PHE A 436 -21.44 -1.85 24.33
C PHE A 436 -20.76 -1.45 23.01
N GLY A 437 -21.19 -0.37 22.34
CA GLY A 437 -20.61 0.03 21.06
C GLY A 437 -21.24 1.26 20.42
N ILE A 438 -20.45 1.98 19.64
CA ILE A 438 -20.77 3.29 19.08
C ILE A 438 -20.80 3.22 17.55
N ARG A 439 -21.76 3.92 16.94
CA ARG A 439 -21.79 4.20 15.49
C ARG A 439 -21.00 5.48 15.22
N ARG A 440 -20.13 5.48 14.21
CA ARG A 440 -19.38 6.65 13.76
C ARG A 440 -19.71 7.01 12.31
N THR A 441 -19.95 8.29 12.04
CA THR A 441 -20.20 8.84 10.71
C THR A 441 -19.39 10.11 10.52
N VAL A 442 -18.57 10.20 9.47
CA VAL A 442 -17.89 11.46 9.12
C VAL A 442 -18.90 12.40 8.46
N VAL A 443 -18.99 13.63 8.95
CA VAL A 443 -19.90 14.66 8.43
C VAL A 443 -19.13 15.92 8.05
N GLY A 444 -19.51 16.53 6.93
CA GLY A 444 -19.07 17.87 6.55
C GLY A 444 -20.00 18.95 7.12
N ARG A 445 -19.47 20.16 7.30
CA ARG A 445 -20.24 21.34 7.72
C ARG A 445 -19.99 22.50 6.76
N HIS A 446 -20.99 23.38 6.66
CA HIS A 446 -20.84 24.72 6.13
C HIS A 446 -20.99 25.68 7.31
N CYS A 447 -19.95 26.45 7.63
CA CYS A 447 -19.98 27.47 8.66
C CYS A 447 -19.73 28.86 8.06
N LEU A 448 -20.24 29.87 8.75
CA LEU A 448 -19.88 31.26 8.50
C LEU A 448 -18.52 31.55 9.15
N LYS A 449 -17.75 32.48 8.59
CA LYS A 449 -16.59 33.08 9.28
C LYS A 449 -17.14 33.77 10.54
N ARG A 450 -16.62 33.40 11.71
CA ARG A 450 -17.10 33.89 13.02
C ARG A 450 -16.11 34.85 13.63
N GLU A 451 -16.61 35.98 14.10
CA GLU A 451 -15.84 36.96 14.87
C GLU A 451 -16.64 37.36 16.12
N ILE A 452 -15.96 37.64 17.23
CA ILE A 452 -16.59 38.15 18.45
C ILE A 452 -16.16 39.60 18.65
N VAL A 453 -17.09 40.52 18.44
CA VAL A 453 -16.87 41.96 18.60
C VAL A 453 -17.50 42.47 19.89
N GLN A 454 -16.94 43.53 20.47
CA GLN A 454 -17.54 44.22 21.61
C GLN A 454 -18.41 45.38 21.13
N VAL A 455 -19.70 45.38 21.50
CA VAL A 455 -20.68 46.36 21.04
C VAL A 455 -21.15 47.19 22.23
N GLN A 456 -20.99 48.51 22.15
CA GLN A 456 -21.41 49.44 23.19
C GLN A 456 -22.91 49.71 23.08
N THR A 457 -23.68 49.23 24.05
CA THR A 457 -25.13 49.50 24.16
C THR A 457 -25.41 50.56 25.22
N ALA A 458 -26.67 51.02 25.30
CA ALA A 458 -27.17 51.86 26.39
C ALA A 458 -27.10 51.19 27.80
N TYR A 459 -26.89 49.88 27.86
CA TYR A 459 -26.78 49.09 29.09
C TYR A 459 -25.34 48.62 29.38
N GLY A 460 -24.35 49.02 28.56
CA GLY A 460 -22.95 48.57 28.68
C GLY A 460 -22.45 47.80 27.44
N GLN A 461 -21.23 47.28 27.52
CA GLN A 461 -20.63 46.49 26.45
C GLN A 461 -21.15 45.05 26.46
N VAL A 462 -21.52 44.56 25.29
CA VAL A 462 -22.01 43.20 25.06
C VAL A 462 -21.15 42.55 24.00
N SER A 463 -20.66 41.35 24.27
CA SER A 463 -19.99 40.50 23.27
C SER A 463 -21.00 40.04 22.22
N VAL A 464 -20.70 40.20 20.93
CA VAL A 464 -21.58 39.77 19.83
C VAL A 464 -20.83 38.89 18.84
N LYS A 465 -21.35 37.68 18.60
CA LYS A 465 -20.89 36.78 17.53
C LYS A 465 -21.43 37.28 16.20
N LEU A 466 -20.56 37.82 15.35
CA LEU A 466 -20.86 38.06 13.93
C LEU A 466 -20.63 36.78 13.13
N GLY A 467 -21.48 36.54 12.13
CA GLY A 467 -21.30 35.49 11.14
C GLY A 467 -21.31 36.07 9.74
N THR A 468 -20.17 36.02 9.06
CA THR A 468 -19.97 36.58 7.71
C THR A 468 -19.69 35.50 6.67
N ARG A 469 -19.98 35.79 5.40
CA ARG A 469 -19.52 35.02 4.23
C ARG A 469 -19.38 35.98 3.06
N ASP A 470 -18.34 35.81 2.24
CA ASP A 470 -18.14 36.62 1.02
C ASP A 470 -18.12 38.15 1.25
N GLY A 471 -17.73 38.60 2.46
CA GLY A 471 -17.79 39.99 2.92
C GLY A 471 -19.14 40.43 3.52
N GLU A 472 -20.22 39.68 3.28
CA GLU A 472 -21.57 40.00 3.77
C GLU A 472 -21.80 39.56 5.22
N LEU A 473 -22.45 40.42 6.02
CA LEU A 473 -22.90 40.09 7.38
C LEU A 473 -24.26 39.38 7.35
N LEU A 474 -24.25 38.05 7.50
CA LEU A 474 -25.45 37.22 7.43
C LEU A 474 -26.15 37.03 8.79
N THR A 475 -25.44 37.20 9.91
CA THR A 475 -26.04 37.15 11.26
C THR A 475 -25.21 37.87 12.32
N ALA A 476 -25.88 38.40 13.33
CA ALA A 476 -25.28 38.96 14.54
C ALA A 476 -26.05 38.43 15.77
N ALA A 477 -25.36 37.67 16.62
CA ALA A 477 -25.91 37.01 17.80
C ALA A 477 -25.18 37.45 19.08
N PRO A 478 -25.79 38.34 19.89
CA PRO A 478 -25.27 38.70 21.21
C PRO A 478 -25.09 37.50 22.13
N GLU A 479 -24.04 37.52 22.95
CA GLU A 479 -23.77 36.46 23.93
C GLU A 479 -24.81 36.51 25.06
N PHE A 480 -25.54 35.40 25.22
CA PHE A 480 -26.69 35.35 26.12
C PHE A 480 -26.32 35.66 27.58
N ASP A 481 -25.18 35.19 28.06
CA ASP A 481 -24.77 35.39 29.45
C ASP A 481 -24.29 36.81 29.74
N ASP A 482 -23.73 37.52 28.76
CA ASP A 482 -23.50 38.97 28.87
C ASP A 482 -24.82 39.72 28.95
N CYS A 483 -25.77 39.43 28.06
CA CYS A 483 -27.12 40.01 28.10
C CYS A 483 -27.82 39.70 29.44
N ARG A 484 -27.67 38.49 29.97
CA ARG A 484 -28.25 38.04 31.26
C ARG A 484 -27.65 38.79 32.44
N ARG A 485 -26.32 38.88 32.50
CA ARG A 485 -25.54 39.61 33.52
C ARG A 485 -25.92 41.09 33.53
N ILE A 486 -25.95 41.72 32.36
CA ILE A 486 -26.24 43.16 32.22
C ILE A 486 -27.70 43.46 32.54
N ALA A 487 -28.64 42.62 32.10
CA ALA A 487 -30.05 42.76 32.46
C ALA A 487 -30.27 42.71 33.98
N GLN A 488 -29.59 41.79 34.69
CA GLN A 488 -29.61 41.73 36.15
C GLN A 488 -29.00 42.98 36.81
N GLN A 489 -27.90 43.51 36.26
CA GLN A 489 -27.24 44.71 36.77
C GLN A 489 -28.08 45.99 36.58
N HIS A 490 -28.81 46.10 35.46
CA HIS A 490 -29.60 47.28 35.10
C HIS A 490 -31.11 47.17 35.39
N GLN A 491 -31.56 46.04 35.95
CA GLN A 491 -32.97 45.74 36.27
C GLN A 491 -33.93 45.83 35.05
N VAL A 492 -33.43 45.49 33.87
CA VAL A 492 -34.19 45.39 32.61
C VAL A 492 -34.34 43.93 32.18
N SER A 493 -35.13 43.65 31.14
CA SER A 493 -35.21 42.29 30.60
C SER A 493 -33.99 41.91 29.76
N VAL A 494 -33.64 40.62 29.76
CA VAL A 494 -32.59 40.07 28.88
C VAL A 494 -32.88 40.36 27.41
N ARG A 495 -34.17 40.41 27.03
CA ARG A 495 -34.63 40.72 25.67
C ARG A 495 -34.27 42.14 25.25
N GLU A 496 -34.42 43.14 26.11
CA GLU A 496 -34.10 44.53 25.79
C GLU A 496 -32.58 44.71 25.57
N VAL A 497 -31.75 44.11 26.43
CA VAL A 497 -30.29 44.13 26.26
C VAL A 497 -29.85 43.41 24.99
N TYR A 498 -30.44 42.24 24.70
CA TYR A 498 -30.17 41.46 23.49
C TYR A 498 -30.56 42.22 22.22
N GLN A 499 -31.74 42.83 22.20
CA GLN A 499 -32.22 43.62 21.05
C GLN A 499 -31.38 44.89 20.85
N ALA A 500 -30.93 45.55 21.92
CA ALA A 500 -30.02 46.69 21.82
C ALA A 500 -28.64 46.28 21.25
N ALA A 501 -28.05 45.20 21.77
CA ALA A 501 -26.77 44.68 21.27
C ALA A 501 -26.83 44.25 19.81
N GLN A 502 -27.91 43.57 19.40
CA GLN A 502 -28.13 43.15 18.02
C GLN A 502 -28.33 44.35 17.09
N ALA A 503 -29.11 45.36 17.50
CA ALA A 503 -29.38 46.56 16.69
C ALA A 503 -28.14 47.43 16.46
N GLU A 504 -27.22 47.51 17.42
CA GLU A 504 -25.94 48.21 17.24
C GLU A 504 -24.94 47.34 16.43
N ALA A 505 -24.91 46.02 16.63
CA ALA A 505 -24.08 45.11 15.84
C ALA A 505 -24.45 45.13 14.34
N SER A 506 -25.73 45.21 14.00
CA SER A 506 -26.22 45.34 12.62
C SER A 506 -25.86 46.67 11.94
N ARG A 507 -25.21 47.62 12.63
CA ARG A 507 -24.66 48.86 12.05
C ARG A 507 -23.16 48.78 11.74
N LEU A 508 -22.49 47.70 12.14
CA LEU A 508 -21.09 47.49 11.84
C LEU A 508 -20.94 47.11 10.35
N THR A 509 -20.33 47.99 9.56
CA THR A 509 -19.79 47.60 8.26
C THR A 509 -18.65 46.61 8.46
N VAL A 510 -18.76 45.45 7.83
CA VAL A 510 -17.68 44.47 7.73
C VAL A 510 -16.54 45.10 6.91
N PRO A 511 -15.29 45.13 7.41
CA PRO A 511 -14.14 45.49 6.59
C PRO A 511 -13.81 44.38 5.58
N ASP A 512 -13.33 44.76 4.40
CA ASP A 512 -12.81 43.85 3.37
C ASP A 512 -11.63 42.99 3.87
#